data_AF-A0A2P2KEA8-F1
#
_entry.id   AF-A0A2P2KEA8-F1
#
_cell.length_a   1.000
_cell.length_b   1.000
_cell.length_c   1.000
_cell.angle_alpha   90.00
_cell.angle_beta   90.00
_cell.angle_gamma   90.00
#
_symmetry.space_group_name_H-M   'P 1'
#
loop_
_entity.id
_entity.type
_entity.pdbx_description
1 polymer ?
#
loop_
_entity_poly.entity_id
_entity_poly.type
_entity_poly.pdbx_seq_one_letter_code
_entity_poly.pdbx_strand_id
1 'polypeptide(L)'
;MGSVFEVQGECPQSETSTAEITDLDGVMQNSICISKSYINTFSICCWLQNTCKTAGGLDEDLNIVLRQIESQLAGYGLSWKHVLYIHLYIADMNDFTRANEIYVKYITQEKCPSGVPSRSTVELPLLQAGLGKAYVEVLVANEQSKNVLHVQSISSWAPSCIGPYSQATLHKGILHMAGQLGLDPPTMTLCKGGSTAEMEQALENCEAVATCFDCSISTSAILFAVYCSSSIPLSERQEIQDKHNSVVNRMRLLQPEKPNKCGDPIFLYVLVPALPKSAFVEVKPLLFVPKDVELANGTVQNPSPSVAASCWGFQQESWHDSCLQKCVVSGTLCAVLLSITNENLATICSESVSADKNDEGHQNSIQKGHVEKVSKFCIYLLDRVITDNGFSWEDTVNLRVYLPTSLNTTVETLSVMYKIAFNELAEIGQRVRTGTELIVNVVPVLGAGRAAASMDDVITCELLAQK
;
A
#
# COMPACT_ATOMS: atom_id res chain seq x y z
N MET A 1 -7.99 -1.70 30.03
CA MET A 1 -9.27 -1.58 29.30
C MET A 1 -9.31 -0.19 28.70
N GLY A 2 -8.99 -0.03 27.42
CA GLY A 2 -9.23 1.21 26.68
C GLY A 2 -10.64 1.16 26.09
N SER A 3 -11.45 2.19 26.30
CA SER A 3 -12.79 2.27 25.73
C SER A 3 -12.70 2.72 24.27
N VAL A 4 -13.25 1.92 23.36
CA VAL A 4 -13.60 2.34 22.00
C VAL A 4 -14.82 3.27 22.11
N PHE A 5 -14.72 4.50 21.61
CA PHE A 5 -15.83 5.44 21.62
C PHE A 5 -16.58 5.39 20.28
N GLU A 6 -17.85 5.01 20.32
CA GLU A 6 -18.81 5.30 19.24
C GLU A 6 -19.24 6.77 19.35
N VAL A 7 -19.04 7.56 18.30
CA VAL A 7 -19.53 8.94 18.22
C VAL A 7 -20.60 9.02 17.14
N GLN A 8 -21.87 9.04 17.55
CA GLN A 8 -22.99 9.45 16.71
C GLN A 8 -23.16 10.97 16.87
N GLY A 9 -22.91 11.73 15.81
CA GLY A 9 -23.05 13.19 15.80
C GLY A 9 -24.18 13.64 14.87
N GLU A 10 -25.27 14.17 15.45
CA GLU A 10 -26.22 15.02 14.75
C GLU A 10 -25.62 16.42 14.54
N CYS A 11 -25.85 17.02 13.37
CA CYS A 11 -25.20 18.25 12.90
C CYS A 11 -26.15 19.47 12.98
N PRO A 12 -25.76 20.60 13.58
CA PRO A 12 -26.40 21.89 13.32
C PRO A 12 -25.75 22.59 12.12
N GLN A 13 -26.59 23.13 11.22
CA GLN A 13 -26.17 23.90 10.06
C GLN A 13 -25.54 25.25 10.46
N SER A 14 -24.40 25.62 9.87
CA SER A 14 -23.99 27.03 9.81
C SER A 14 -23.23 27.36 8.51
N GLU A 15 -23.40 28.61 8.09
CA GLU A 15 -23.28 29.16 6.75
C GLU A 15 -21.83 29.32 6.23
N THR A 16 -21.70 29.19 4.90
CA THR A 16 -20.48 29.33 4.09
C THR A 16 -20.04 30.78 3.93
N SER A 17 -18.77 31.08 4.24
CA SER A 17 -18.08 32.27 3.74
C SER A 17 -17.01 31.88 2.71
N THR A 18 -17.22 32.29 1.45
CA THR A 18 -16.27 32.15 0.34
C THR A 18 -15.10 33.12 0.52
N ALA A 19 -13.87 32.59 0.60
CA ALA A 19 -12.64 33.38 0.49
C ALA A 19 -11.95 33.08 -0.87
N GLU A 20 -11.46 34.15 -1.47
CA GLU A 20 -11.01 34.28 -2.87
C GLU A 20 -9.84 33.37 -3.24
N ILE A 21 -9.96 32.70 -4.39
CA ILE A 21 -8.93 31.89 -5.04
C ILE A 21 -8.11 32.83 -5.93
N THR A 22 -6.88 33.15 -5.52
CA THR A 22 -5.92 33.83 -6.40
C THR A 22 -5.14 32.81 -7.23
N ASP A 23 -5.38 32.93 -8.53
CA ASP A 23 -4.83 32.26 -9.70
C ASP A 23 -3.29 32.15 -9.68
N LEU A 24 -2.80 30.91 -9.50
CA LEU A 24 -1.41 30.48 -9.70
C LEU A 24 -1.38 29.29 -10.68
N ASP A 25 -2.42 29.15 -11.51
CA ASP A 25 -2.83 27.92 -12.21
C ASP A 25 -2.08 27.63 -13.54
N GLY A 26 -1.07 28.41 -13.94
CA GLY A 26 -0.52 28.29 -15.29
C GLY A 26 0.55 27.19 -15.53
N VAL A 27 1.40 26.89 -14.54
CA VAL A 27 2.69 26.20 -14.80
C VAL A 27 2.93 24.96 -13.92
N MET A 28 2.21 24.82 -12.80
CA MET A 28 2.42 23.72 -11.83
C MET A 28 1.46 22.53 -11.99
N GLN A 29 0.48 22.63 -12.88
CA GLN A 29 -0.58 21.61 -13.04
C GLN A 29 -0.15 20.39 -13.87
N ASN A 30 1.04 20.43 -14.49
CA ASN A 30 1.56 19.39 -15.39
C ASN A 30 2.47 18.33 -14.71
N SER A 31 2.67 18.38 -13.39
CA SER A 31 3.57 17.46 -12.67
C SER A 31 2.90 16.67 -11.55
N ILE A 32 1.57 16.70 -11.48
CA ILE A 32 0.75 16.03 -10.48
C ILE A 32 0.06 14.83 -11.15
N CYS A 33 0.38 13.63 -10.70
CA CYS A 33 -0.32 12.42 -11.12
C CYS A 33 -1.38 12.06 -10.07
N ILE A 34 -2.61 11.87 -10.51
CA ILE A 34 -3.73 11.39 -9.68
C ILE A 34 -4.35 10.20 -10.42
N SER A 35 -4.74 9.17 -9.70
CA SER A 35 -5.44 8.01 -10.26
C SER A 35 -6.71 7.71 -9.45
N LYS A 36 -7.80 7.27 -10.11
CA LYS A 36 -9.19 7.29 -9.57
C LYS A 36 -10.07 6.10 -10.03
N SER A 37 -10.64 5.31 -9.12
CA SER A 37 -11.79 4.41 -9.38
C SER A 37 -13.05 4.96 -8.71
N TYR A 38 -14.21 4.83 -9.36
CA TYR A 38 -15.47 5.45 -8.92
C TYR A 38 -16.40 4.47 -8.22
N ILE A 39 -15.93 3.76 -7.18
CA ILE A 39 -16.83 3.03 -6.26
C ILE A 39 -16.28 3.12 -4.82
N ASN A 40 -17.09 3.69 -3.92
CA ASN A 40 -17.00 3.72 -2.46
C ASN A 40 -15.66 4.02 -1.75
N THR A 41 -14.59 3.25 -1.99
CA THR A 41 -13.27 3.39 -1.36
C THR A 41 -12.18 3.39 -2.43
N PHE A 42 -11.33 4.41 -2.48
CA PHE A 42 -10.32 4.59 -3.52
C PHE A 42 -9.07 5.30 -2.98
N SER A 43 -7.94 5.23 -3.68
CA SER A 43 -6.73 5.97 -3.31
C SER A 43 -6.52 7.22 -4.16
N ILE A 44 -5.97 8.27 -3.54
CA ILE A 44 -5.44 9.45 -4.24
C ILE A 44 -3.95 9.46 -3.96
N CYS A 45 -3.16 9.44 -5.02
CA CYS A 45 -1.72 9.62 -4.93
C CYS A 45 -1.33 11.01 -5.45
N CYS A 46 -0.28 11.60 -4.89
CA CYS A 46 0.26 12.88 -5.34
C CYS A 46 1.75 12.99 -5.01
N TRP A 47 2.53 13.41 -6.01
CA TRP A 47 3.95 13.73 -5.91
C TRP A 47 4.28 14.82 -6.92
N LEU A 48 5.50 15.34 -6.86
CA LEU A 48 6.02 16.27 -7.85
C LEU A 48 7.00 15.57 -8.78
N GLN A 49 6.87 15.79 -10.09
CA GLN A 49 7.89 15.41 -11.05
C GLN A 49 9.07 16.37 -10.98
N ASN A 50 10.28 15.86 -10.72
CA ASN A 50 11.48 16.68 -10.65
C ASN A 50 11.96 17.03 -12.07
N THR A 51 11.47 18.12 -12.63
CA THR A 51 12.30 18.89 -13.57
C THR A 51 13.22 19.73 -12.69
N CYS A 52 14.53 19.73 -12.97
CA CYS A 52 15.66 20.40 -12.32
C CYS A 52 15.48 21.90 -11.91
N LYS A 53 14.32 22.31 -11.40
CA LYS A 53 13.80 23.68 -11.32
C LYS A 53 13.05 24.00 -10.03
N THR A 54 12.71 23.04 -9.17
CA THR A 54 12.21 23.36 -7.83
C THR A 54 13.40 23.58 -6.91
N ALA A 55 13.72 24.85 -6.65
CA ALA A 55 14.69 25.27 -5.64
C ALA A 55 14.21 25.02 -4.19
N GLY A 56 13.04 24.40 -4.03
CA GLY A 56 12.32 24.19 -2.78
C GLY A 56 12.90 23.09 -1.87
N GLY A 57 12.73 23.27 -0.57
CA GLY A 57 12.95 22.23 0.43
C GLY A 57 11.77 21.25 0.51
N LEU A 58 11.87 20.23 1.38
CA LEU A 58 10.75 19.33 1.69
C LEU A 58 9.47 20.10 2.02
N ASP A 59 9.61 21.25 2.67
CA ASP A 59 8.50 22.12 3.07
C ASP A 59 7.60 22.50 1.91
N GLU A 60 8.21 22.94 0.81
CA GLU A 60 7.48 23.39 -0.36
C GLU A 60 6.79 22.21 -1.04
N ASP A 61 7.53 21.13 -1.28
CA ASP A 61 7.03 19.92 -1.92
C ASP A 61 5.86 19.31 -1.15
N LEU A 62 6.00 19.12 0.17
CA LEU A 62 4.96 18.52 0.99
C LEU A 62 3.72 19.44 1.13
N ASN A 63 3.90 20.77 1.18
CA ASN A 63 2.77 21.69 1.15
C ASN A 63 2.01 21.63 -0.18
N ILE A 64 2.72 21.60 -1.31
CA ILE A 64 2.07 21.49 -2.63
C ILE A 64 1.31 20.17 -2.73
N VAL A 65 1.94 19.06 -2.36
CA VAL A 65 1.33 17.72 -2.39
C VAL A 65 0.08 17.65 -1.52
N LEU A 66 0.14 18.10 -0.26
CA LEU A 66 -1.01 18.05 0.65
C LEU A 66 -2.14 18.99 0.23
N ARG A 67 -1.84 20.20 -0.27
CA ARG A 67 -2.86 21.11 -0.83
C ARG A 67 -3.54 20.52 -2.04
N GLN A 68 -2.78 19.84 -2.89
CA GLN A 68 -3.34 19.22 -4.08
C GLN A 68 -4.27 18.06 -3.72
N ILE A 69 -3.89 17.22 -2.74
CA ILE A 69 -4.78 16.17 -2.22
C ILE A 69 -6.05 16.79 -1.63
N GLU A 70 -5.93 17.84 -0.82
CA GLU A 70 -7.09 18.56 -0.26
C GLU A 70 -8.01 19.13 -1.36
N SER A 71 -7.44 19.71 -2.41
CA SER A 71 -8.17 20.18 -3.59
C SER A 71 -8.89 19.06 -4.34
N GLN A 72 -8.23 17.90 -4.53
CA GLN A 72 -8.87 16.74 -5.15
C GLN A 72 -10.02 16.22 -4.29
N LEU A 73 -9.83 16.08 -2.98
CA LEU A 73 -10.90 15.70 -2.05
C LEU A 73 -12.10 16.65 -2.18
N ALA A 74 -11.86 17.97 -2.17
CA ALA A 74 -12.91 18.97 -2.32
C ALA A 74 -13.64 18.86 -3.67
N GLY A 75 -12.93 18.54 -4.76
CA GLY A 75 -13.52 18.27 -6.07
C GLY A 75 -14.51 17.10 -6.09
N TYR A 76 -14.41 16.18 -5.12
CA TYR A 76 -15.35 15.07 -4.92
C TYR A 76 -16.44 15.37 -3.86
N GLY A 77 -16.47 16.58 -3.30
CA GLY A 77 -17.30 16.88 -2.13
C GLY A 77 -16.82 16.16 -0.85
N LEU A 78 -15.58 15.69 -0.85
CA LEU A 78 -14.92 15.02 0.27
C LEU A 78 -13.95 15.98 0.98
N SER A 79 -13.37 15.50 2.08
CA SER A 79 -12.40 16.24 2.89
C SER A 79 -11.60 15.27 3.75
N TRP A 80 -10.63 15.74 4.53
CA TRP A 80 -9.76 14.89 5.35
C TRP A 80 -10.49 13.94 6.31
N LYS A 81 -11.72 14.25 6.74
CA LYS A 81 -12.53 13.33 7.56
C LYS A 81 -12.81 11.98 6.86
N HIS A 82 -12.84 11.97 5.53
CA HIS A 82 -13.08 10.79 4.69
C HIS A 82 -11.82 9.95 4.45
N VAL A 83 -10.65 10.44 4.85
CA VAL A 83 -9.39 9.71 4.72
C VAL A 83 -9.30 8.65 5.81
N LEU A 84 -9.03 7.41 5.40
CA LEU A 84 -8.88 6.23 6.26
C LEU A 84 -7.41 5.98 6.61
N TYR A 85 -6.53 6.13 5.62
CA TYR A 85 -5.12 5.76 5.75
C TYR A 85 -4.23 6.69 4.91
N ILE A 86 -3.00 6.94 5.36
CA ILE A 86 -2.00 7.75 4.65
C ILE A 86 -0.65 7.01 4.57
N HIS A 87 -0.10 6.84 3.37
CA HIS A 87 1.34 6.67 3.19
C HIS A 87 1.98 8.03 2.97
N LEU A 88 2.90 8.41 3.84
CA LEU A 88 3.74 9.59 3.68
C LEU A 88 5.17 9.13 3.37
N TYR A 89 5.60 9.30 2.13
CA TYR A 89 6.97 9.02 1.74
C TYR A 89 7.77 10.32 1.65
N ILE A 90 8.96 10.31 2.24
CA ILE A 90 9.91 11.42 2.21
C ILE A 90 11.23 10.97 1.59
N ALA A 91 11.98 11.89 0.99
CA ALA A 91 13.24 11.57 0.34
C ALA A 91 14.42 11.39 1.31
N ASP A 92 14.32 11.91 2.53
CA ASP A 92 15.36 11.83 3.57
C ASP A 92 14.69 11.77 4.96
N MET A 93 14.97 10.71 5.72
CA MET A 93 14.42 10.50 7.06
C MET A 93 14.95 11.49 8.10
N ASN A 94 16.04 12.21 7.82
CA ASN A 94 16.50 13.33 8.66
C ASN A 94 15.47 14.46 8.70
N ASP A 95 14.63 14.59 7.67
CA ASP A 95 13.57 15.59 7.60
C ASP A 95 12.26 15.13 8.29
N PHE A 96 12.23 13.97 8.97
CA PHE A 96 11.01 13.42 9.58
C PHE A 96 10.30 14.38 10.53
N THR A 97 11.05 15.07 11.40
CA THR A 97 10.49 16.07 12.32
C THR A 97 9.81 17.20 11.54
N ARG A 98 10.48 17.68 10.49
CA ARG A 98 9.98 18.76 9.64
C ARG A 98 8.73 18.34 8.84
N ALA A 99 8.73 17.12 8.30
CA ALA A 99 7.58 16.53 7.62
C ALA A 99 6.35 16.51 8.55
N ASN A 100 6.53 16.11 9.81
CA ASN A 100 5.45 16.09 10.79
C ASN A 100 4.92 17.49 11.10
N GLU A 101 5.79 18.50 11.29
CA GLU A 101 5.38 19.89 11.52
C GLU A 101 4.49 20.47 10.40
N ILE A 102 4.67 20.02 9.16
CA ILE A 102 3.83 20.43 8.04
C ILE A 102 2.55 19.60 8.02
N TYR A 103 2.68 18.28 8.13
CA TYR A 103 1.57 17.34 8.10
C TYR A 103 0.48 17.69 9.13
N VAL A 104 0.87 18.09 10.35
CA VAL A 104 -0.08 18.45 11.42
C VAL A 104 -0.93 19.69 11.10
N LYS A 105 -0.55 20.51 10.13
CA LYS A 105 -1.33 21.67 9.69
C LYS A 105 -2.50 21.28 8.79
N TYR A 106 -2.41 20.13 8.12
CA TYR A 106 -3.44 19.61 7.22
C TYR A 106 -4.34 18.60 7.92
N ILE A 107 -3.76 17.73 8.76
CA ILE A 107 -4.48 16.70 9.47
C ILE A 107 -4.67 17.13 10.93
N THR A 108 -5.82 17.75 11.21
CA THR A 108 -6.17 18.26 12.53
C THR A 108 -7.41 17.54 13.06
N GLN A 109 -7.64 17.64 14.37
CA GLN A 109 -8.85 17.10 15.00
C GLN A 109 -10.12 17.84 14.52
N GLU A 110 -9.99 19.13 14.17
CA GLU A 110 -11.07 19.92 13.56
C GLU A 110 -11.43 19.42 12.16
N LYS A 111 -10.42 19.14 11.32
CA LYS A 111 -10.63 18.62 9.96
C LYS A 111 -11.04 17.14 9.96
N CYS A 112 -10.77 16.41 11.04
CA CYS A 112 -11.05 14.98 11.21
C CYS A 112 -11.78 14.69 12.54
N PRO A 113 -13.04 15.15 12.71
CA PRO A 113 -13.76 15.03 13.98
C PRO A 113 -14.03 13.58 14.40
N SER A 114 -14.17 12.67 13.43
CA SER A 114 -14.33 11.22 13.66
C SER A 114 -13.00 10.47 13.84
N GLY A 115 -11.91 11.19 14.11
CA GLY A 115 -10.57 10.64 14.26
C GLY A 115 -9.70 10.81 13.02
N VAL A 116 -8.41 11.07 13.28
CA VAL A 116 -7.36 11.20 12.27
C VAL A 116 -7.03 9.84 11.63
N PRO A 117 -6.62 9.79 10.35
CA PRO A 117 -6.31 8.54 9.67
C PRO A 117 -5.08 7.84 10.26
N SER A 118 -5.03 6.53 10.09
CA SER A 118 -3.82 5.74 10.35
C SER A 118 -2.74 6.04 9.30
N ARG A 119 -1.46 5.86 9.64
CA ARG A 119 -0.36 6.34 8.80
C ARG A 119 0.90 5.47 8.88
N SER A 120 1.61 5.33 7.77
CA SER A 120 3.04 4.98 7.75
C SER A 120 3.87 6.12 7.18
N THR A 121 5.08 6.30 7.69
CA THR A 121 6.03 7.29 7.17
C THR A 121 7.37 6.65 6.94
N VAL A 122 7.79 6.59 5.68
CA VAL A 122 8.94 5.78 5.25
C VAL A 122 9.81 6.58 4.28
N GLU A 123 11.13 6.42 4.36
CA GLU A 123 12.02 7.01 3.35
C GLU A 123 11.94 6.21 2.06
N LEU A 124 11.86 6.87 0.92
CA LEU A 124 11.97 6.22 -0.40
C LEU A 124 13.03 6.93 -1.25
N PRO A 125 13.63 6.25 -2.23
CA PRO A 125 14.61 6.84 -3.16
C PRO A 125 13.95 7.78 -4.19
N LEU A 126 13.12 8.72 -3.73
CA LEU A 126 12.29 9.60 -4.56
C LEU A 126 13.14 10.44 -5.53
N LEU A 127 14.23 11.03 -5.04
CA LEU A 127 15.13 11.85 -5.85
C LEU A 127 15.84 11.04 -6.94
N GLN A 128 16.22 9.79 -6.62
CA GLN A 128 16.85 8.88 -7.60
C GLN A 128 15.85 8.49 -8.70
N ALA A 129 14.58 8.38 -8.34
CA ALA A 129 13.48 8.11 -9.28
C ALA A 129 13.03 9.36 -10.07
N GLY A 130 13.68 10.52 -9.88
CA GLY A 130 13.30 11.75 -10.56
C GLY A 130 12.03 12.42 -10.01
N LEU A 131 11.65 12.11 -8.77
CA LEU A 131 10.52 12.71 -8.07
C LEU A 131 10.98 13.81 -7.10
N GLY A 132 10.05 14.61 -6.61
CA GLY A 132 10.26 15.58 -5.53
C GLY A 132 10.54 14.90 -4.18
N LYS A 133 10.71 15.71 -3.13
CA LYS A 133 11.09 15.27 -1.77
C LYS A 133 9.94 14.67 -0.97
N ALA A 134 8.70 14.79 -1.46
CA ALA A 134 7.51 14.23 -0.84
C ALA A 134 6.64 13.50 -1.87
N TYR A 135 6.12 12.34 -1.47
CA TYR A 135 5.10 11.57 -2.18
C TYR A 135 4.08 11.12 -1.15
N VAL A 136 2.79 11.39 -1.39
CA VAL A 136 1.71 11.04 -0.47
C VAL A 136 0.65 10.24 -1.19
N GLU A 137 0.27 9.10 -0.62
CA GLU A 137 -0.91 8.33 -1.01
C GLU A 137 -1.92 8.36 0.15
N VAL A 138 -3.18 8.69 -0.15
CA VAL A 138 -4.27 8.65 0.82
C VAL A 138 -5.33 7.65 0.35
N LEU A 139 -5.83 6.84 1.28
CA LEU A 139 -7.00 5.99 1.08
C LEU A 139 -8.24 6.74 1.57
N VAL A 140 -9.23 6.88 0.71
CA VAL A 140 -10.42 7.70 0.92
C VAL A 140 -11.66 6.81 0.82
N ALA A 141 -12.63 7.03 1.71
CA ALA A 141 -13.95 6.42 1.60
C ALA A 141 -15.05 7.49 1.54
N ASN A 142 -16.02 7.30 0.65
CA ASN A 142 -17.16 8.22 0.49
C ASN A 142 -18.03 8.27 1.75
N GLU A 143 -18.10 7.17 2.51
CA GLU A 143 -18.87 7.05 3.74
C GLU A 143 -18.04 7.43 4.96
N GLN A 144 -18.66 8.15 5.92
CA GLN A 144 -17.96 8.65 7.12
C GLN A 144 -17.86 7.63 8.26
N SER A 145 -18.46 6.44 8.14
CA SER A 145 -18.41 5.43 9.21
C SER A 145 -17.02 4.80 9.27
N LYS A 146 -16.20 5.27 10.21
CA LYS A 146 -14.90 4.66 10.54
C LYS A 146 -14.71 4.65 12.06
N ASN A 147 -14.14 3.57 12.58
CA ASN A 147 -13.76 3.47 13.99
C ASN A 147 -12.25 3.63 14.09
N VAL A 148 -11.81 4.57 14.91
CA VAL A 148 -10.39 4.96 15.00
C VAL A 148 -9.85 4.66 16.38
N LEU A 149 -8.73 3.94 16.46
CA LEU A 149 -7.98 3.77 17.70
C LEU A 149 -6.84 4.79 17.75
N HIS A 150 -6.89 5.68 18.73
CA HIS A 150 -5.84 6.67 18.98
C HIS A 150 -5.35 6.56 20.43
N VAL A 151 -4.13 6.04 20.62
CA VAL A 151 -3.46 5.97 21.94
C VAL A 151 -2.81 7.32 22.20
N GLN A 152 -3.48 8.14 23.02
CA GLN A 152 -3.15 9.55 23.24
C GLN A 152 -2.04 9.78 24.28
N SER A 153 -1.68 8.77 25.06
CA SER A 153 -0.70 8.90 26.14
C SER A 153 0.22 7.68 26.20
N ILE A 154 1.42 7.88 26.75
CA ILE A 154 2.35 6.80 27.08
C ILE A 154 1.61 5.74 27.92
N SER A 155 1.80 4.47 27.59
CA SER A 155 1.06 3.36 28.17
C SER A 155 1.94 2.12 28.31
N SER A 156 1.45 1.12 29.05
CA SER A 156 2.15 -0.17 29.20
C SER A 156 1.81 -1.21 28.14
N TRP A 157 0.93 -0.88 27.19
CA TRP A 157 0.31 -1.87 26.30
C TRP A 157 0.53 -1.58 24.81
N ALA A 158 0.57 -0.31 24.39
CA ALA A 158 0.90 0.08 23.02
C ALA A 158 1.59 1.45 22.94
N PRO A 159 2.44 1.68 21.92
CA PRO A 159 3.10 2.97 21.73
C PRO A 159 2.09 4.10 21.48
N SER A 160 2.33 5.25 22.13
CA SER A 160 1.51 6.45 21.95
C SER A 160 1.74 7.13 20.59
N CYS A 161 0.69 7.77 20.05
CA CYS A 161 0.82 8.62 18.87
C CYS A 161 1.42 9.97 19.29
N ILE A 162 2.63 10.28 18.81
CA ILE A 162 3.29 11.57 19.08
C ILE A 162 2.84 12.65 18.05
N GLY A 163 2.06 12.28 17.03
CA GLY A 163 1.51 13.21 16.02
C GLY A 163 0.07 12.85 15.62
N PRO A 164 -0.58 13.63 14.74
CA PRO A 164 -1.98 13.48 14.34
C PRO A 164 -2.16 12.35 13.33
N TYR A 165 -1.91 11.14 13.80
CA TYR A 165 -2.29 9.89 13.16
C TYR A 165 -2.89 8.97 14.23
N SER A 166 -3.55 7.91 13.79
CA SER A 166 -4.10 6.88 14.66
C SER A 166 -3.36 5.55 14.48
N GLN A 167 -3.39 4.69 15.50
CA GLN A 167 -2.82 3.35 15.41
C GLN A 167 -3.56 2.51 14.38
N ALA A 168 -4.88 2.69 14.28
CA ALA A 168 -5.69 1.96 13.33
C ALA A 168 -7.00 2.68 12.98
N THR A 169 -7.46 2.46 11.76
CA THR A 169 -8.77 2.90 11.26
C THR A 169 -9.52 1.69 10.70
N LEU A 170 -10.65 1.32 11.32
CA LEU A 170 -11.55 0.27 10.86
C LEU A 170 -12.63 0.87 9.97
N HIS A 171 -12.76 0.37 8.75
CA HIS A 171 -13.83 0.73 7.83
C HIS A 171 -14.32 -0.51 7.07
N LYS A 172 -15.64 -0.73 7.04
CA LYS A 172 -16.27 -1.87 6.31
C LYS A 172 -15.59 -3.23 6.56
N GLY A 173 -15.22 -3.50 7.81
CA GLY A 173 -14.59 -4.76 8.20
C GLY A 173 -13.11 -4.89 7.80
N ILE A 174 -12.47 -3.82 7.33
CA ILE A 174 -11.04 -3.76 7.06
C ILE A 174 -10.38 -2.83 8.06
N LEU A 175 -9.44 -3.36 8.84
CA LEU A 175 -8.62 -2.60 9.77
C LEU A 175 -7.33 -2.17 9.08
N HIS A 176 -7.24 -0.88 8.74
CA HIS A 176 -6.02 -0.26 8.27
C HIS A 176 -5.18 0.13 9.48
N MET A 177 -4.09 -0.60 9.73
CA MET A 177 -3.18 -0.27 10.83
C MET A 177 -2.03 0.62 10.35
N ALA A 178 -1.65 1.58 11.20
CA ALA A 178 -0.43 2.36 11.03
C ALA A 178 0.80 1.46 11.11
N GLY A 179 1.90 1.93 10.53
CA GLY A 179 3.20 1.29 10.69
C GLY A 179 3.61 1.20 12.16
N GLN A 180 3.89 -0.01 12.61
CA GLN A 180 4.37 -0.28 13.96
C GLN A 180 5.88 -0.50 13.93
N LEU A 181 6.58 0.36 14.67
CA LEU A 181 8.00 0.17 14.98
C LEU A 181 8.15 -0.73 16.22
N GLY A 182 9.36 -1.28 16.40
CA GLY A 182 9.76 -2.04 17.59
C GLY A 182 9.97 -1.16 18.84
N LEU A 183 9.01 -0.29 19.14
CA LEU A 183 9.05 0.59 20.31
C LEU A 183 8.56 -0.14 21.55
N ASP A 184 9.30 0.00 22.65
CA ASP A 184 8.82 -0.32 23.98
C ASP A 184 7.76 0.71 24.41
N PRO A 185 6.49 0.33 24.67
CA PRO A 185 5.41 1.27 24.92
C PRO A 185 5.63 2.25 26.09
N PRO A 186 6.14 1.83 27.27
CA PRO A 186 6.37 2.74 28.39
C PRO A 186 7.46 3.78 28.13
N THR A 187 8.53 3.41 27.39
CA THR A 187 9.69 4.30 27.18
C THR A 187 9.64 5.06 25.87
N MET A 188 8.86 4.59 24.89
CA MET A 188 8.83 5.12 23.51
C MET A 188 10.22 5.08 22.83
N THR A 189 11.07 4.14 23.25
CA THR A 189 12.40 3.87 22.68
C THR A 189 12.40 2.55 21.91
N LEU A 190 13.27 2.44 20.89
CA LEU A 190 13.45 1.18 20.17
C LEU A 190 14.02 0.12 21.11
N CYS A 191 13.50 -1.10 21.04
CA CYS A 191 14.01 -2.19 21.85
C CYS A 191 15.47 -2.51 21.50
N LYS A 192 16.26 -2.87 22.51
CA LYS A 192 17.64 -3.32 22.32
C LYS A 192 17.65 -4.74 21.76
N GLY A 193 18.64 -5.08 20.95
CA GLY A 193 18.80 -6.42 20.38
C GLY A 193 18.81 -6.49 18.86
N GLY A 194 18.73 -5.34 18.18
CA GLY A 194 18.83 -5.26 16.72
C GLY A 194 17.53 -5.59 16.00
N SER A 195 17.65 -5.89 14.72
CA SER A 195 16.53 -6.01 13.78
C SER A 195 15.51 -7.09 14.17
N THR A 196 15.95 -8.22 14.72
CA THR A 196 15.06 -9.31 15.15
C THR A 196 14.28 -8.97 16.42
N ALA A 197 14.90 -8.27 17.38
CA ALA A 197 14.19 -7.77 18.56
C ALA A 197 13.15 -6.72 18.17
N GLU A 198 13.50 -5.80 17.27
CA GLU A 198 12.56 -4.80 16.75
C GLU A 198 11.38 -5.43 16.00
N MET A 199 11.63 -6.49 15.22
CA MET A 199 10.57 -7.25 14.55
C MET A 199 9.59 -7.88 15.55
N GLU A 200 10.11 -8.53 16.60
CA GLU A 200 9.27 -9.12 17.64
C GLU A 200 8.42 -8.06 18.35
N GLN A 201 9.03 -6.96 18.78
CA GLN A 201 8.32 -5.88 19.46
C GLN A 201 7.29 -5.19 18.55
N ALA A 202 7.60 -5.00 17.26
CA ALA A 202 6.66 -4.45 16.30
C ALA A 202 5.42 -5.34 16.15
N LEU A 203 5.59 -6.67 16.10
CA LEU A 203 4.48 -7.62 16.02
C LEU A 203 3.65 -7.68 17.31
N GLU A 204 4.28 -7.60 18.48
CA GLU A 204 3.56 -7.49 19.76
C GLU A 204 2.75 -6.17 19.84
N ASN A 205 3.31 -5.06 19.35
CA ASN A 205 2.59 -3.79 19.23
C ASN A 205 1.41 -3.90 18.25
N CYS A 206 1.59 -4.59 17.11
CA CYS A 206 0.51 -4.87 16.17
C CYS A 206 -0.62 -5.69 16.84
N GLU A 207 -0.29 -6.76 17.56
CA GLU A 207 -1.30 -7.59 18.25
C GLU A 207 -2.03 -6.80 19.33
N ALA A 208 -1.33 -5.98 20.11
CA ALA A 208 -1.94 -5.12 21.12
C ALA A 208 -2.98 -4.15 20.52
N VAL A 209 -2.70 -3.59 19.33
CA VAL A 209 -3.66 -2.76 18.60
C VAL A 209 -4.80 -3.59 18.03
N ALA A 210 -4.51 -4.76 17.43
CA ALA A 210 -5.51 -5.64 16.81
C ALA A 210 -6.56 -6.12 17.83
N THR A 211 -6.14 -6.45 19.06
CA THR A 211 -7.05 -6.91 20.12
C THR A 211 -8.05 -5.85 20.58
N CYS A 212 -7.80 -4.56 20.33
CA CYS A 212 -8.78 -3.50 20.58
C CYS A 212 -9.98 -3.53 19.61
N PHE A 213 -9.89 -4.33 18.54
CA PHE A 213 -10.93 -4.55 17.54
C PHE A 213 -11.40 -6.01 17.52
N ASP A 214 -11.23 -6.73 18.64
CA ASP A 214 -11.63 -8.14 18.81
C ASP A 214 -11.04 -9.09 17.76
N CYS A 215 -9.87 -8.72 17.22
CA CYS A 215 -9.16 -9.47 16.20
C CYS A 215 -7.71 -9.76 16.63
N SER A 216 -7.00 -10.52 15.81
CA SER A 216 -5.60 -10.90 16.05
C SER A 216 -4.85 -10.98 14.73
N ILE A 217 -3.60 -10.51 14.70
CA ILE A 217 -2.78 -10.51 13.49
C ILE A 217 -2.51 -11.93 12.99
N SER A 218 -2.58 -12.95 13.86
CA SER A 218 -2.32 -14.34 13.47
C SER A 218 -3.47 -15.04 12.74
N THR A 219 -4.69 -14.49 12.85
CA THR A 219 -5.93 -15.10 12.33
C THR A 219 -6.74 -14.19 11.42
N SER A 220 -6.43 -12.88 11.44
CA SER A 220 -7.20 -11.84 10.75
C SER A 220 -6.37 -11.12 9.68
N ALA A 221 -5.07 -11.39 9.57
CA ALA A 221 -4.22 -10.70 8.60
C ALA A 221 -4.55 -11.10 7.15
N ILE A 222 -4.71 -10.08 6.32
CA ILE A 222 -4.81 -10.16 4.87
C ILE A 222 -3.41 -10.01 4.25
N LEU A 223 -2.68 -9.00 4.74
CA LEU A 223 -1.37 -8.59 4.23
C LEU A 223 -0.51 -8.10 5.39
N PHE A 224 0.76 -8.49 5.39
CA PHE A 224 1.82 -7.82 6.12
C PHE A 224 2.72 -7.08 5.12
N ALA A 225 2.71 -5.75 5.15
CA ALA A 225 3.75 -4.95 4.54
C ALA A 225 4.83 -4.69 5.58
N VAL A 226 6.05 -5.15 5.30
CA VAL A 226 7.21 -5.03 6.19
C VAL A 226 8.26 -4.18 5.49
N TYR A 227 8.52 -2.99 6.02
CA TYR A 227 9.59 -2.14 5.54
C TYR A 227 10.88 -2.50 6.29
N CYS A 228 11.94 -2.80 5.54
CA CYS A 228 13.25 -3.16 6.05
C CYS A 228 14.26 -2.07 5.66
N SER A 229 14.96 -1.48 6.63
CA SER A 229 16.03 -0.52 6.35
C SER A 229 17.19 -1.19 5.61
N SER A 230 17.81 -0.44 4.69
CA SER A 230 19.03 -0.85 3.98
C SER A 230 20.23 -1.02 4.91
N SER A 231 20.15 -0.51 6.13
CA SER A 231 21.14 -0.75 7.20
C SER A 231 21.16 -2.20 7.68
N ILE A 232 20.12 -2.99 7.44
CA ILE A 232 20.09 -4.42 7.77
C ILE A 232 20.96 -5.19 6.76
N PRO A 233 22.01 -5.90 7.22
CA PRO A 233 22.82 -6.75 6.36
C PRO A 233 22.00 -7.87 5.71
N LEU A 234 22.31 -8.22 4.47
CA LEU A 234 21.60 -9.29 3.74
C LEU A 234 21.55 -10.61 4.52
N SER A 235 22.63 -10.95 5.23
CA SER A 235 22.73 -12.16 6.06
C SER A 235 21.72 -12.23 7.20
N GLU A 236 21.27 -11.08 7.73
CA GLU A 236 20.35 -11.01 8.87
C GLU A 236 18.88 -10.95 8.43
N ARG A 237 18.60 -10.66 7.16
CA ARG A 237 17.22 -10.50 6.67
C ARG A 237 16.41 -11.79 6.79
N GLN A 238 17.04 -12.94 6.62
CA GLN A 238 16.38 -14.22 6.84
C GLN A 238 15.94 -14.38 8.30
N GLU A 239 16.74 -13.93 9.25
CA GLU A 239 16.41 -14.01 10.68
C GLU A 239 15.19 -13.14 11.03
N ILE A 240 15.02 -12.00 10.37
CA ILE A 240 13.83 -11.15 10.50
C ILE A 240 12.58 -11.91 10.07
N GLN A 241 12.63 -12.57 8.91
CA GLN A 241 11.51 -13.36 8.40
C GLN A 241 11.22 -14.58 9.30
N ASP A 242 12.26 -15.28 9.75
CA ASP A 242 12.12 -16.40 10.68
C ASP A 242 11.51 -15.96 12.01
N LYS A 243 11.95 -14.79 12.52
CA LYS A 243 11.38 -14.19 13.72
C LYS A 243 9.91 -13.82 13.53
N HIS A 244 9.56 -13.19 12.42
CA HIS A 244 8.17 -12.87 12.08
C HIS A 244 7.29 -14.13 12.10
N ASN A 245 7.71 -15.17 11.36
CA ASN A 245 7.01 -16.44 11.30
C ASN A 245 6.87 -17.08 12.70
N SER A 246 7.95 -17.06 13.49
CA SER A 246 7.96 -17.61 14.85
C SER A 246 6.94 -16.93 15.76
N VAL A 247 6.88 -15.60 15.76
CA VAL A 247 5.97 -14.80 16.61
C VAL A 247 4.52 -15.00 16.19
N VAL A 248 4.21 -14.93 14.90
CA VAL A 248 2.84 -15.12 14.39
C VAL A 248 2.35 -16.55 14.66
N ASN A 249 3.21 -17.55 14.48
CA ASN A 249 2.88 -18.94 14.82
C ASN A 249 2.66 -19.12 16.33
N ARG A 250 3.50 -18.50 17.17
CA ARG A 250 3.30 -18.48 18.63
C ARG A 250 1.94 -17.88 18.99
N MET A 251 1.57 -16.74 18.42
CA MET A 251 0.27 -16.10 18.65
C MET A 251 -0.90 -16.98 18.21
N ARG A 252 -0.77 -17.66 17.06
CA ARG A 252 -1.76 -18.63 16.57
C ARG A 252 -1.95 -19.81 17.53
N LEU A 253 -0.85 -20.37 18.06
CA LEU A 253 -0.91 -21.49 19.02
C LEU A 253 -1.56 -21.11 20.36
N LEU A 254 -1.49 -19.84 20.75
CA LEU A 254 -2.15 -19.33 21.95
C LEU A 254 -3.67 -19.09 21.76
N GLN A 255 -4.16 -19.12 20.52
CA GLN A 255 -5.58 -18.89 20.18
C GLN A 255 -6.14 -20.03 19.30
N PRO A 256 -6.05 -21.31 19.72
CA PRO A 256 -6.40 -22.45 18.86
C PRO A 256 -7.89 -22.53 18.52
N GLU A 257 -8.75 -21.90 19.31
CA GLU A 257 -10.20 -21.93 19.13
C GLU A 257 -10.72 -20.89 18.12
N LYS A 258 -9.90 -19.90 17.74
CA LYS A 258 -10.31 -18.89 16.77
C LYS A 258 -9.99 -19.37 15.35
N PRO A 259 -11.00 -19.60 14.49
CA PRO A 259 -10.75 -20.04 13.12
C PRO A 259 -9.98 -18.95 12.35
N ASN A 260 -9.09 -19.37 11.46
CA ASN A 260 -8.44 -18.44 10.53
C ASN A 260 -9.49 -17.86 9.57
N LYS A 261 -9.68 -16.54 9.60
CA LYS A 261 -10.76 -15.86 8.89
C LYS A 261 -10.39 -15.49 7.46
N CYS A 262 -9.09 -15.44 7.13
CA CYS A 262 -8.57 -14.90 5.87
C CYS A 262 -7.73 -15.87 5.03
N GLY A 263 -7.61 -17.14 5.43
CA GLY A 263 -6.61 -18.03 4.81
C GLY A 263 -5.19 -17.56 5.13
N ASP A 264 -4.21 -17.95 4.33
CA ASP A 264 -2.82 -17.54 4.56
C ASP A 264 -2.63 -16.05 4.17
N PRO A 265 -2.00 -15.25 5.05
CA PRO A 265 -1.76 -13.84 4.76
C PRO A 265 -0.71 -13.69 3.66
N ILE A 266 -0.78 -12.56 2.97
CA ILE A 266 0.24 -12.12 2.02
C ILE A 266 1.39 -11.47 2.78
N PHE A 267 2.63 -11.70 2.32
CA PHE A 267 3.82 -11.07 2.86
C PHE A 267 4.52 -10.25 1.78
N LEU A 268 4.57 -8.93 2.00
CA LEU A 268 5.32 -7.98 1.19
C LEU A 268 6.47 -7.43 2.04
N TYR A 269 7.69 -7.63 1.58
CA TYR A 269 8.88 -7.00 2.14
C TYR A 269 9.37 -5.90 1.19
N VAL A 270 9.66 -4.72 1.73
CA VAL A 270 10.12 -3.57 0.97
C VAL A 270 11.44 -3.08 1.55
N LEU A 271 12.48 -3.01 0.73
CA LEU A 271 13.77 -2.45 1.10
C LEU A 271 13.73 -0.93 0.93
N VAL A 272 14.00 -0.23 2.03
CA VAL A 272 13.93 1.24 2.10
C VAL A 272 15.23 1.81 2.66
N PRO A 273 15.63 3.05 2.34
CA PRO A 273 16.87 3.60 2.88
C PRO A 273 16.86 3.67 4.41
N ALA A 274 15.84 4.29 5.01
CA ALA A 274 15.72 4.45 6.45
C ALA A 274 14.26 4.51 6.92
N LEU A 275 14.08 4.30 8.22
CA LEU A 275 12.82 4.36 8.93
C LEU A 275 12.91 5.38 10.08
N PRO A 276 11.76 5.85 10.60
CA PRO A 276 11.78 6.79 11.73
C PRO A 276 12.55 6.23 12.93
N LYS A 277 13.24 7.12 13.67
CA LYS A 277 14.12 6.77 14.80
C LYS A 277 15.29 5.85 14.43
N SER A 278 15.64 5.74 13.14
CA SER A 278 16.67 4.81 12.64
C SER A 278 16.35 3.35 12.96
N ALA A 279 15.06 3.01 13.01
CA ALA A 279 14.61 1.63 13.18
C ALA A 279 15.08 0.75 12.02
N PHE A 280 15.27 -0.53 12.31
CA PHE A 280 15.58 -1.54 11.30
C PHE A 280 14.31 -1.97 10.55
N VAL A 281 13.18 -2.10 11.24
CA VAL A 281 11.93 -2.61 10.66
C VAL A 281 10.69 -1.82 11.10
N GLU A 282 9.74 -1.70 10.17
CA GLU A 282 8.37 -1.23 10.43
C GLU A 282 7.39 -2.26 9.88
N VAL A 283 6.41 -2.70 10.69
CA VAL A 283 5.39 -3.67 10.29
C VAL A 283 4.05 -2.97 10.15
N LYS A 284 3.43 -3.09 8.99
CA LYS A 284 2.11 -2.54 8.67
C LYS A 284 1.18 -3.69 8.24
N PRO A 285 0.37 -4.23 9.17
CA PRO A 285 -0.63 -5.22 8.83
C PRO A 285 -1.92 -4.58 8.27
N LEU A 286 -2.59 -5.29 7.38
CA LEU A 286 -3.97 -5.05 6.97
C LEU A 286 -4.81 -6.24 7.46
N LEU A 287 -5.81 -5.99 8.29
CA LEU A 287 -6.62 -7.07 8.89
C LEU A 287 -8.07 -7.05 8.42
N PHE A 288 -8.67 -8.22 8.33
CA PHE A 288 -10.11 -8.40 8.19
C PHE A 288 -10.77 -8.61 9.55
N VAL A 289 -11.74 -7.76 9.86
CA VAL A 289 -12.54 -7.82 11.08
C VAL A 289 -13.99 -8.06 10.66
N PRO A 290 -14.52 -9.29 10.81
CA PRO A 290 -15.91 -9.58 10.47
C PRO A 290 -16.86 -8.73 11.28
N LYS A 291 -17.99 -8.33 10.70
CA LYS A 291 -19.13 -7.81 11.48
C LYS A 291 -19.82 -9.01 12.15
N ASP A 292 -20.26 -8.86 13.40
CA ASP A 292 -20.95 -9.91 14.18
C ASP A 292 -22.28 -10.41 13.57
N VAL A 293 -22.71 -9.84 12.44
CA VAL A 293 -23.95 -10.18 11.75
C VAL A 293 -23.61 -10.71 10.35
N GLU A 294 -23.91 -12.00 10.15
CA GLU A 294 -23.94 -12.75 8.89
C GLU A 294 -22.60 -13.27 8.31
N LEU A 295 -22.04 -14.31 8.95
CA LEU A 295 -21.62 -15.46 8.13
C LEU A 295 -22.87 -16.24 7.74
N ALA A 296 -23.55 -15.83 6.67
CA ALA A 296 -24.42 -16.75 5.97
C ALA A 296 -23.54 -17.91 5.49
N ASN A 297 -23.84 -19.13 5.95
CA ASN A 297 -23.31 -20.36 5.38
C ASN A 297 -23.82 -20.50 3.94
N GLY A 298 -23.24 -19.72 3.02
CA GLY A 298 -23.41 -19.85 1.59
C GLY A 298 -22.66 -21.09 1.14
N THR A 299 -23.39 -22.06 0.61
CA THR A 299 -22.80 -23.25 0.01
C THR A 299 -21.88 -22.81 -1.14
N VAL A 300 -20.61 -23.20 -1.06
CA VAL A 300 -19.59 -22.92 -2.08
C VAL A 300 -19.99 -23.60 -3.38
N GLN A 301 -20.49 -22.84 -4.35
CA GLN A 301 -20.22 -23.15 -5.74
C GLN A 301 -18.90 -22.47 -6.06
N ASN A 302 -17.82 -23.25 -6.15
CA ASN A 302 -16.63 -22.77 -6.85
C ASN A 302 -17.12 -22.38 -8.26
N PRO A 303 -16.98 -21.12 -8.69
CA PRO A 303 -17.24 -20.80 -10.08
C PRO A 303 -16.42 -21.78 -10.92
N SER A 304 -17.06 -22.43 -11.89
CA SER A 304 -16.34 -23.23 -12.88
C SER A 304 -15.20 -22.35 -13.40
N PRO A 305 -13.95 -22.87 -13.53
CA PRO A 305 -12.85 -22.07 -14.03
C PRO A 305 -13.31 -21.38 -15.30
N SER A 306 -13.44 -20.06 -15.23
CA SER A 306 -13.74 -19.30 -16.43
C SER A 306 -12.57 -19.58 -17.35
N VAL A 307 -12.82 -19.96 -18.61
CA VAL A 307 -11.73 -20.08 -19.57
C VAL A 307 -11.17 -18.66 -19.67
N ALA A 308 -10.06 -18.41 -18.96
CA ALA A 308 -9.40 -17.12 -18.99
C ALA A 308 -9.12 -16.84 -20.45
N ALA A 309 -9.75 -15.79 -20.98
CA ALA A 309 -9.53 -15.41 -22.37
C ALA A 309 -8.04 -15.10 -22.49
N SER A 310 -7.34 -15.82 -23.37
CA SER A 310 -5.95 -15.51 -23.69
C SER A 310 -5.88 -14.05 -24.15
N CYS A 311 -5.15 -13.20 -23.45
CA CYS A 311 -4.86 -11.84 -23.89
C CYS A 311 -3.37 -11.70 -24.16
N TRP A 312 -3.03 -10.90 -25.17
CA TRP A 312 -1.65 -10.66 -25.62
C TRP A 312 -0.83 -11.94 -25.91
N GLY A 313 -1.49 -13.04 -26.24
CA GLY A 313 -0.85 -14.34 -26.50
C GLY A 313 -0.48 -15.14 -25.25
N PHE A 314 -0.68 -14.61 -24.04
CA PHE A 314 -0.42 -15.36 -22.80
C PHE A 314 -1.45 -16.47 -22.60
N GLN A 315 -0.97 -17.65 -22.23
CA GLN A 315 -1.76 -18.81 -21.87
C GLN A 315 -1.42 -19.25 -20.45
N GLN A 316 -2.34 -19.94 -19.79
CA GLN A 316 -2.10 -20.38 -18.42
C GLN A 316 -0.98 -21.43 -18.39
N GLU A 317 0.08 -21.13 -17.65
CA GLU A 317 1.18 -22.04 -17.39
C GLU A 317 1.31 -22.40 -15.91
N SER A 318 1.95 -23.52 -15.61
CA SER A 318 2.11 -24.05 -14.25
C SER A 318 2.93 -23.13 -13.34
N TRP A 319 3.84 -22.33 -13.89
CA TRP A 319 4.69 -21.43 -13.12
C TRP A 319 4.00 -20.11 -12.76
N HIS A 320 2.87 -19.75 -13.36
CA HIS A 320 2.17 -18.49 -13.09
C HIS A 320 1.76 -18.35 -11.62
N ASP A 321 1.32 -19.44 -11.01
CA ASP A 321 0.90 -19.44 -9.62
C ASP A 321 2.10 -19.27 -8.68
N SER A 322 3.31 -19.61 -9.13
CA SER A 322 4.54 -19.36 -8.37
C SER A 322 4.89 -17.87 -8.27
N CYS A 323 4.31 -17.00 -9.10
CA CYS A 323 4.49 -15.56 -9.02
C CYS A 323 3.55 -14.90 -8.00
N LEU A 324 2.57 -15.63 -7.48
CA LEU A 324 1.41 -15.05 -6.78
C LEU A 324 1.36 -15.49 -5.31
N GLN A 325 1.06 -14.55 -4.44
CA GLN A 325 0.38 -14.80 -3.16
C GLN A 325 -1.00 -14.17 -3.23
N LYS A 326 -2.01 -14.81 -2.65
CA LYS A 326 -3.36 -14.24 -2.58
C LYS A 326 -4.04 -14.57 -1.26
N CYS A 327 -4.84 -13.63 -0.79
CA CYS A 327 -5.71 -13.78 0.36
C CYS A 327 -7.12 -13.39 -0.10
N VAL A 328 -8.08 -14.32 0.05
CA VAL A 328 -9.44 -14.15 -0.47
C VAL A 328 -10.44 -14.42 0.65
N VAL A 329 -11.27 -13.43 0.95
CA VAL A 329 -12.46 -13.59 1.77
C VAL A 329 -13.65 -13.56 0.82
N SER A 330 -14.28 -14.72 0.63
CA SER A 330 -15.31 -14.93 -0.39
C SER A 330 -16.39 -13.85 -0.34
N GLY A 331 -16.68 -13.25 -1.50
CA GLY A 331 -17.69 -12.19 -1.65
C GLY A 331 -17.34 -10.85 -0.98
N THR A 332 -16.20 -10.73 -0.29
CA THR A 332 -15.86 -9.54 0.50
C THR A 332 -14.59 -8.86 0.00
N LEU A 333 -13.46 -9.59 -0.08
CA LEU A 333 -12.19 -9.02 -0.54
C LEU A 333 -11.31 -10.04 -1.28
N CYS A 334 -10.48 -9.53 -2.18
CA CYS A 334 -9.39 -10.26 -2.83
C CYS A 334 -8.13 -9.39 -2.79
N ALA A 335 -7.12 -9.84 -2.03
CA ALA A 335 -5.79 -9.25 -2.04
C ALA A 335 -4.84 -10.15 -2.83
N VAL A 336 -3.93 -9.53 -3.58
CA VAL A 336 -2.97 -10.22 -4.43
C VAL A 336 -1.61 -9.54 -4.33
N LEU A 337 -0.56 -10.34 -4.16
CA LEU A 337 0.82 -9.91 -4.37
C LEU A 337 1.38 -10.69 -5.56
N LEU A 338 1.78 -9.97 -6.59
CA LEU A 338 2.48 -10.50 -7.74
C LEU A 338 3.96 -10.13 -7.63
N SER A 339 4.84 -11.12 -7.81
CA SER A 339 6.29 -11.00 -7.72
C SER A 339 6.90 -11.53 -9.02
N ILE A 340 7.54 -10.65 -9.78
CA ILE A 340 8.25 -10.98 -11.02
C ILE A 340 9.74 -10.96 -10.73
N THR A 341 10.37 -12.14 -10.65
CA THR A 341 11.82 -12.26 -10.47
C THR A 341 12.55 -12.14 -11.81
N ASN A 342 13.89 -12.05 -11.77
CA ASN A 342 14.72 -12.13 -12.99
C ASN A 342 14.53 -13.44 -13.78
N GLU A 343 14.26 -14.56 -13.10
CA GLU A 343 13.99 -15.84 -13.75
C GLU A 343 12.66 -15.79 -14.52
N ASN A 344 11.62 -15.19 -13.91
CA ASN A 344 10.33 -14.99 -14.58
C ASN A 344 10.46 -14.05 -15.78
N LEU A 345 11.24 -12.97 -15.64
CA LEU A 345 11.49 -12.01 -16.72
C LEU A 345 12.05 -12.70 -17.97
N ALA A 346 13.05 -13.57 -17.80
CA ALA A 346 13.63 -14.32 -18.91
C ALA A 346 12.58 -15.17 -19.63
N THR A 347 11.72 -15.88 -18.88
CA THR A 347 10.63 -16.68 -19.45
C THR A 347 9.63 -15.81 -20.21
N ILE A 348 9.15 -14.72 -19.60
CA ILE A 348 8.19 -13.78 -20.20
C ILE A 348 8.75 -13.20 -21.52
N CYS A 349 10.03 -12.82 -21.55
CA CYS A 349 10.65 -12.18 -22.70
C CYS A 349 11.19 -13.18 -23.76
N SER A 350 11.33 -14.47 -23.43
CA SER A 350 11.93 -15.48 -24.32
C SER A 350 11.13 -15.79 -25.59
N GLU A 351 9.80 -15.62 -25.57
CA GLU A 351 8.95 -15.86 -26.75
C GLU A 351 9.07 -14.81 -27.87
N SER A 352 9.91 -13.78 -27.68
CA SER A 352 10.09 -12.67 -28.62
C SER A 352 11.34 -12.78 -29.51
N VAL A 353 12.08 -13.89 -29.48
CA VAL A 353 13.30 -14.02 -30.30
C VAL A 353 12.96 -14.49 -31.72
N SER A 354 12.44 -13.58 -32.55
CA SER A 354 12.77 -13.60 -33.97
C SER A 354 14.03 -12.74 -34.17
N ALA A 355 15.17 -13.42 -34.21
CA ALA A 355 16.47 -13.00 -34.73
C ALA A 355 16.80 -11.49 -34.73
N ASP A 356 17.52 -11.04 -33.71
CA ASP A 356 18.72 -10.23 -33.93
C ASP A 356 19.74 -10.59 -32.83
N LYS A 357 20.67 -11.47 -33.19
CA LYS A 357 21.88 -11.70 -32.42
C LYS A 357 22.82 -10.55 -32.73
N ASN A 358 23.08 -9.68 -31.75
CA ASN A 358 24.36 -9.02 -31.49
C ASN A 358 24.17 -7.97 -30.39
N ASP A 359 24.29 -8.35 -29.12
CA ASP A 359 25.02 -7.55 -28.13
C ASP A 359 25.31 -8.37 -26.86
N GLU A 360 26.56 -8.79 -26.69
CA GLU A 360 27.06 -9.31 -25.42
C GLU A 360 27.55 -8.12 -24.58
N GLY A 361 26.72 -7.65 -23.64
CA GLY A 361 27.19 -6.73 -22.60
C GLY A 361 26.10 -5.83 -22.01
N HIS A 362 25.47 -6.28 -20.93
CA HIS A 362 25.05 -5.54 -19.73
C HIS A 362 23.87 -6.24 -19.03
N GLN A 363 24.17 -6.88 -17.91
CA GLN A 363 23.30 -7.85 -17.23
C GLN A 363 22.10 -7.28 -16.46
N ASN A 364 21.79 -5.97 -16.53
CA ASN A 364 20.71 -5.35 -15.72
C ASN A 364 19.86 -4.30 -16.49
N SER A 365 19.76 -4.36 -17.82
CA SER A 365 18.92 -3.43 -18.58
C SER A 365 17.66 -4.10 -19.12
N ILE A 366 16.49 -3.71 -18.61
CA ILE A 366 15.22 -4.03 -19.25
C ILE A 366 15.05 -3.09 -20.45
N GLN A 367 15.08 -3.64 -21.68
CA GLN A 367 14.76 -2.86 -22.87
C GLN A 367 13.30 -2.39 -22.82
N LYS A 368 12.97 -1.26 -23.44
CA LYS A 368 11.61 -0.68 -23.41
C LYS A 368 10.51 -1.70 -23.79
N GLY A 369 10.78 -2.59 -24.75
CA GLY A 369 9.85 -3.65 -25.14
C GLY A 369 9.62 -4.73 -24.07
N HIS A 370 10.61 -4.98 -23.21
CA HIS A 370 10.45 -5.89 -22.07
C HIS A 370 9.55 -5.27 -21.00
N VAL A 371 9.68 -3.97 -20.69
CA VAL A 371 8.81 -3.28 -19.72
C VAL A 371 7.34 -3.38 -20.12
N GLU A 372 7.05 -3.15 -21.41
CA GLU A 372 5.70 -3.28 -21.95
C GLU A 372 5.16 -4.70 -21.79
N LYS A 373 5.93 -5.71 -22.21
CA LYS A 373 5.52 -7.12 -22.14
C LYS A 373 5.29 -7.58 -20.70
N VAL A 374 6.17 -7.19 -19.77
CA VAL A 374 6.01 -7.50 -18.35
C VAL A 374 4.81 -6.78 -17.75
N SER A 375 4.55 -5.52 -18.11
CA SER A 375 3.37 -4.79 -17.65
C SER A 375 2.09 -5.49 -18.11
N LYS A 376 2.01 -5.90 -19.39
CA LYS A 376 0.91 -6.69 -19.95
C LYS A 376 0.75 -8.04 -19.23
N PHE A 377 1.85 -8.74 -18.97
CA PHE A 377 1.83 -9.99 -18.22
C PHE A 377 1.31 -9.82 -16.78
N CYS A 378 1.74 -8.76 -16.09
CA CYS A 378 1.25 -8.45 -14.75
C CYS A 378 -0.26 -8.24 -14.75
N ILE A 379 -0.77 -7.46 -15.70
CA ILE A 379 -2.22 -7.21 -15.83
C ILE A 379 -2.98 -8.47 -16.20
N TYR A 380 -2.44 -9.32 -17.08
CA TYR A 380 -3.02 -10.62 -17.40
C TYR A 380 -3.19 -11.49 -16.15
N LEU A 381 -2.14 -11.63 -15.33
CA LEU A 381 -2.21 -12.45 -14.11
C LEU A 381 -3.16 -11.85 -13.07
N LEU A 382 -3.11 -10.53 -12.85
CA LEU A 382 -3.99 -9.86 -11.91
C LEU A 382 -5.47 -9.98 -12.34
N ASP A 383 -5.79 -9.74 -13.62
CA ASP A 383 -7.14 -9.89 -14.19
C ASP A 383 -7.68 -11.30 -13.96
N ARG A 384 -6.86 -12.31 -14.25
CA ARG A 384 -7.20 -13.72 -14.03
C ARG A 384 -7.53 -13.98 -12.56
N VAL A 385 -6.66 -13.57 -11.65
CA VAL A 385 -6.85 -13.84 -10.22
C VAL A 385 -8.10 -13.16 -9.69
N ILE A 386 -8.35 -11.88 -10.00
CA ILE A 386 -9.56 -11.21 -9.49
C ILE A 386 -10.83 -11.81 -10.12
N THR A 387 -10.82 -12.10 -11.42
CA THR A 387 -11.97 -12.66 -12.14
C THR A 387 -12.32 -14.06 -11.65
N ASP A 388 -11.32 -14.93 -11.47
CA ASP A 388 -11.51 -16.30 -10.95
C ASP A 388 -12.05 -16.32 -9.52
N ASN A 389 -11.86 -15.23 -8.75
CA ASN A 389 -12.38 -15.08 -7.40
C ASN A 389 -13.67 -14.24 -7.35
N GLY A 390 -14.27 -13.95 -8.51
CA GLY A 390 -15.56 -13.27 -8.61
C GLY A 390 -15.48 -11.76 -8.38
N PHE A 391 -14.31 -11.14 -8.52
CA PHE A 391 -14.10 -9.69 -8.47
C PHE A 391 -13.89 -9.14 -9.89
N SER A 392 -14.06 -7.83 -10.01
CA SER A 392 -13.83 -7.06 -11.21
C SER A 392 -12.86 -5.91 -10.93
N TRP A 393 -12.36 -5.26 -11.98
CA TRP A 393 -11.53 -4.07 -11.81
C TRP A 393 -12.29 -2.89 -11.16
N GLU A 394 -13.62 -2.88 -11.22
CA GLU A 394 -14.47 -1.91 -10.51
C GLU A 394 -14.40 -2.05 -8.99
N ASP A 395 -14.10 -3.27 -8.51
CA ASP A 395 -13.95 -3.56 -7.08
C ASP A 395 -12.54 -3.17 -6.56
N THR A 396 -11.64 -2.70 -7.43
CA THR A 396 -10.25 -2.41 -7.06
C THR A 396 -10.17 -1.13 -6.22
N VAL A 397 -9.67 -1.31 -5.00
CA VAL A 397 -9.41 -0.22 -4.04
C VAL A 397 -8.07 0.45 -4.33
N ASN A 398 -7.03 -0.35 -4.62
CA ASN A 398 -5.72 0.14 -5.04
C ASN A 398 -4.93 -0.93 -5.80
N LEU A 399 -4.04 -0.47 -6.68
CA LEU A 399 -2.97 -1.27 -7.28
C LEU A 399 -1.63 -0.52 -7.14
N ARG A 400 -0.78 -0.97 -6.23
CA ARG A 400 0.59 -0.45 -6.10
C ARG A 400 1.56 -1.28 -6.90
N VAL A 401 2.47 -0.62 -7.60
CA VAL A 401 3.56 -1.25 -8.34
C VAL A 401 4.87 -0.74 -7.77
N TYR A 402 5.61 -1.62 -7.10
CA TYR A 402 6.91 -1.32 -6.53
C TYR A 402 7.98 -1.43 -7.62
N LEU A 403 8.66 -0.31 -7.88
CA LEU A 403 9.68 -0.19 -8.91
C LEU A 403 11.06 -0.01 -8.26
N PRO A 404 11.94 -1.02 -8.30
CA PRO A 404 13.33 -0.86 -7.90
C PRO A 404 14.02 0.24 -8.70
N THR A 405 14.69 1.19 -8.02
CA THR A 405 15.44 2.26 -8.69
C THR A 405 16.72 1.79 -9.39
N SER A 406 17.13 0.54 -9.14
CA SER A 406 18.20 -0.13 -9.88
C SER A 406 17.81 -0.47 -11.32
N LEU A 407 16.51 -0.49 -11.65
CA LEU A 407 16.03 -0.72 -13.00
C LEU A 407 16.12 0.56 -13.83
N ASN A 408 16.57 0.40 -15.07
CA ASN A 408 16.66 1.50 -16.03
C ASN A 408 15.28 1.86 -16.63
N THR A 409 14.30 2.16 -15.78
CA THR A 409 12.93 2.54 -16.14
C THR A 409 12.43 3.61 -15.18
N THR A 410 11.72 4.60 -15.70
CA THR A 410 11.18 5.69 -14.88
C THR A 410 9.75 5.40 -14.41
N VAL A 411 9.34 6.07 -13.33
CA VAL A 411 7.98 6.02 -12.80
C VAL A 411 6.95 6.37 -13.88
N GLU A 412 7.22 7.39 -14.68
CA GLU A 412 6.33 7.84 -15.78
C GLU A 412 6.26 6.81 -16.88
N THR A 413 7.41 6.24 -17.27
CA THR A 413 7.47 5.22 -18.32
C THR A 413 6.63 4.00 -17.92
N LEU A 414 6.81 3.50 -16.71
CA LEU A 414 6.06 2.36 -16.20
C LEU A 414 4.56 2.69 -16.10
N SER A 415 4.22 3.86 -15.57
CA SER A 415 2.84 4.33 -15.48
C SER A 415 2.14 4.36 -16.85
N VAL A 416 2.84 4.83 -17.89
CA VAL A 416 2.32 4.81 -19.27
C VAL A 416 2.14 3.38 -19.78
N MET A 417 3.10 2.48 -19.54
CA MET A 417 2.99 1.07 -19.99
C MET A 417 1.81 0.36 -19.35
N TYR A 418 1.59 0.55 -18.05
CA TYR A 418 0.42 0.00 -17.36
C TYR A 418 -0.88 0.61 -17.89
N LYS A 419 -0.93 1.92 -18.13
CA LYS A 419 -2.10 2.58 -18.72
C LYS A 419 -2.43 2.02 -20.10
N ILE A 420 -1.43 1.78 -20.95
CA ILE A 420 -1.59 1.13 -22.26
C ILE A 420 -2.15 -0.28 -22.08
N ALA A 421 -1.54 -1.10 -21.22
CA ALA A 421 -2.00 -2.46 -20.96
C ALA A 421 -3.46 -2.50 -20.47
N PHE A 422 -3.87 -1.59 -19.59
CA PHE A 422 -5.25 -1.51 -19.13
C PHE A 422 -6.25 -1.11 -20.23
N ASN A 423 -5.89 -0.12 -21.04
CA ASN A 423 -6.74 0.31 -22.16
C ASN A 423 -6.93 -0.83 -23.17
N GLU A 424 -5.85 -1.53 -23.52
CA GLU A 424 -5.92 -2.69 -24.42
C GLU A 424 -6.76 -3.83 -23.80
N LEU A 425 -6.65 -4.10 -22.49
CA LEU A 425 -7.49 -5.09 -21.80
C LEU A 425 -8.98 -4.73 -21.89
N ALA A 426 -9.32 -3.45 -21.72
CA ALA A 426 -10.69 -2.96 -21.83
C ALA A 426 -11.28 -3.23 -23.22
N GLU A 427 -10.48 -3.08 -24.27
CA GLU A 427 -10.87 -3.36 -25.66
C GLU A 427 -11.06 -4.85 -25.94
N ILE A 428 -10.18 -5.71 -25.42
CA ILE A 428 -10.18 -7.15 -25.70
C ILE A 428 -11.40 -7.87 -25.09
N GLY A 429 -11.93 -7.39 -23.97
CA GLY A 429 -12.87 -8.18 -23.16
C GLY A 429 -14.18 -7.51 -22.77
N GLN A 430 -14.39 -6.20 -22.98
CA GLN A 430 -15.44 -5.43 -22.29
C GLN A 430 -15.45 -5.64 -20.75
N ARG A 431 -14.35 -6.14 -20.18
CA ARG A 431 -14.19 -6.51 -18.77
C ARG A 431 -13.91 -5.31 -17.87
N VAL A 432 -13.59 -4.18 -18.48
CA VAL A 432 -13.34 -2.88 -17.85
C VAL A 432 -14.23 -1.88 -18.58
N ARG A 433 -15.01 -1.07 -17.86
CA ARG A 433 -15.79 -0.01 -18.50
C ARG A 433 -14.86 1.02 -19.12
N THR A 434 -15.15 1.39 -20.36
CA THR A 434 -14.48 2.48 -21.07
C THR A 434 -14.61 3.79 -20.28
N GLY A 435 -13.48 4.45 -20.03
CA GLY A 435 -13.43 5.71 -19.28
C GLY A 435 -13.14 5.58 -17.77
N THR A 436 -12.93 4.36 -17.25
CA THR A 436 -12.44 4.16 -15.88
C THR A 436 -10.93 4.42 -15.85
N GLU A 437 -10.47 5.46 -15.13
CA GLU A 437 -9.04 5.62 -14.87
C GLU A 437 -8.60 4.52 -13.89
N LEU A 438 -7.51 3.82 -14.17
CA LEU A 438 -7.05 2.81 -13.23
C LEU A 438 -5.98 3.33 -12.28
N ILE A 439 -6.29 3.12 -10.99
CA ILE A 439 -5.51 2.91 -9.77
C ILE A 439 -4.02 2.56 -9.76
N VAL A 440 -3.18 2.86 -10.76
CA VAL A 440 -1.78 2.41 -10.73
C VAL A 440 -0.90 3.41 -9.98
N ASN A 441 -0.56 3.07 -8.74
CA ASN A 441 0.37 3.82 -7.91
C ASN A 441 1.76 3.21 -8.04
N VAL A 442 2.63 3.81 -8.85
CA VAL A 442 4.03 3.37 -8.94
C VAL A 442 4.81 3.97 -7.77
N VAL A 443 5.45 3.10 -6.99
CA VAL A 443 6.20 3.45 -5.78
C VAL A 443 7.67 3.08 -6.00
N PRO A 444 8.59 4.07 -6.13
CA PRO A 444 10.00 3.76 -6.29
C PRO A 444 10.60 3.25 -4.98
N VAL A 445 11.34 2.15 -5.04
CA VAL A 445 11.92 1.47 -3.87
C VAL A 445 13.37 1.07 -4.15
N LEU A 446 14.13 0.72 -3.10
CA LEU A 446 15.44 0.08 -3.33
C LEU A 446 15.27 -1.38 -3.77
N GLY A 447 14.17 -2.00 -3.36
CA GLY A 447 13.80 -3.38 -3.69
C GLY A 447 12.48 -3.76 -3.04
N ALA A 448 11.81 -4.76 -3.57
CA ALA A 448 10.59 -5.34 -3.00
C ALA A 448 10.54 -6.83 -3.32
N GLY A 449 9.78 -7.57 -2.52
CA GLY A 449 9.54 -8.98 -2.80
C GLY A 449 8.72 -9.67 -1.73
N ARG A 450 8.55 -10.97 -1.91
CA ARG A 450 7.72 -11.81 -1.03
C ARG A 450 8.44 -12.38 0.20
N ALA A 451 9.75 -12.16 0.29
CA ALA A 451 10.61 -12.69 1.34
C ALA A 451 11.63 -11.62 1.73
N ALA A 452 11.99 -11.54 3.02
CA ALA A 452 12.97 -10.57 3.49
C ALA A 452 14.37 -10.84 2.89
N ALA A 453 14.69 -12.11 2.62
CA ALA A 453 15.96 -12.51 2.01
C ALA A 453 16.03 -12.23 0.49
N SER A 454 14.90 -12.00 -0.18
CA SER A 454 14.81 -11.77 -1.63
C SER A 454 13.81 -10.64 -1.89
N MET A 455 14.35 -9.41 -1.89
CA MET A 455 13.66 -8.17 -2.23
C MET A 455 14.21 -7.59 -3.54
N ASP A 456 14.68 -8.45 -4.43
CA ASP A 456 15.32 -8.16 -5.70
C ASP A 456 14.40 -8.49 -6.90
N ASP A 457 13.09 -8.54 -6.66
CA ASP A 457 12.10 -8.65 -7.72
C ASP A 457 12.30 -7.51 -8.73
N VAL A 458 12.07 -7.83 -10.00
CA VAL A 458 12.02 -6.84 -11.08
C VAL A 458 10.82 -5.93 -10.88
N ILE A 459 9.63 -6.52 -10.70
CA ILE A 459 8.40 -5.79 -10.42
C ILE A 459 7.63 -6.56 -9.36
N THR A 460 7.15 -5.84 -8.36
CA THR A 460 6.21 -6.38 -7.37
C THR A 460 4.91 -5.56 -7.44
N CYS A 461 3.76 -6.22 -7.57
CA CYS A 461 2.46 -5.56 -7.56
C CYS A 461 1.64 -5.98 -6.34
N GLU A 462 1.10 -5.01 -5.61
CA GLU A 462 0.11 -5.21 -4.54
C GLU A 462 -1.25 -4.73 -5.04
N LEU A 463 -2.23 -5.63 -5.10
CA LEU A 463 -3.61 -5.32 -5.46
C LEU A 463 -4.54 -5.65 -4.30
N LEU A 464 -5.48 -4.75 -4.04
CA LEU A 464 -6.60 -4.99 -3.14
C LEU A 464 -7.91 -4.66 -3.86
N ALA A 465 -8.81 -5.64 -3.92
CA ALA A 465 -10.19 -5.49 -4.36
C ALA A 465 -11.17 -5.77 -3.22
N GLN A 466 -12.27 -5.02 -3.14
CA GLN A 466 -13.28 -5.09 -2.08
C GLN A 466 -14.68 -4.81 -2.64
N LYS A 467 -15.68 -5.57 -2.16
CA LYS A 467 -17.11 -5.39 -2.48
C LYS A 467 -17.91 -4.81 -1.33
#